data_AF-H3ZLQ5-F1
#
_entry.id   AF-H3ZLQ5-F1
#
_cell.length_a   1.000
_cell.length_b   1.000
_cell.length_c   1.000
_cell.angle_alpha   90.00
_cell.angle_beta   90.00
_cell.angle_gamma   90.00
#
_symmetry.space_group_name_H-M   'P 1'
#
loop_
_entity.id
_entity.type
_entity.pdbx_description
1 polymer ?
#
loop_
_entity_poly.entity_id
_entity_poly.type
_entity_poly.pdbx_seq_one_letter_code
_entity_poly.pdbx_strand_id
1 'polypeptide(L)'
;MRRAAYAIMLAFGIFLLVMPISVPVFHTSADFSVFNTNWNGASKFGKLLYEESRVVPVITSYNSFDLSERKGVLLILGPDMRYSPLEVGEVKNFLNNGGTLVLIDDFGTGNDILEGLNLSARFLGITPIDVFYSKNYNFPEVVRILDPQLGIGVDKLILNVPSAIIGANGSIYTSKVTVVGNNQRELPVMSEVKYGKGKIILFADPSVFINDMFDENEPFIRNFVRYLNADTVYIDEAHHSNFNPYAVGTLVIRRSLDRVKAFYVVLAVAVTAILVESGLALKGVGKILELILGKIFKEEEKSLDEVIEKLKKEGYDESILRKMIKEIETGKKLGG
;
A
#
# COMPACT_ATOMS: atom_id res chain seq x y z
N MET A 1 3.55 43.46 -25.67
CA MET A 1 3.82 42.02 -25.44
C MET A 1 3.96 41.66 -23.95
N ARG A 2 4.80 42.34 -23.16
CA ARG A 2 5.03 42.01 -21.73
C ARG A 2 3.78 42.10 -20.83
N ARG A 3 2.96 43.13 -20.99
CA ARG A 3 1.68 43.28 -20.24
C ARG A 3 0.71 42.11 -20.49
N ALA A 4 0.66 41.61 -21.72
CA ALA A 4 -0.15 40.44 -22.06
C ALA A 4 0.38 39.17 -21.38
N ALA A 5 1.71 39.02 -21.27
CA ALA A 5 2.31 37.90 -20.55
C ALA A 5 1.94 37.87 -19.06
N TYR A 6 1.95 39.02 -18.38
CA TYR A 6 1.54 39.08 -16.97
C TYR A 6 0.05 38.80 -16.77
N ALA A 7 -0.80 39.30 -17.67
CA ALA A 7 -2.23 38.98 -17.66
C ALA A 7 -2.47 37.47 -17.86
N ILE A 8 -1.72 36.83 -18.77
CA ILE A 8 -1.78 35.38 -18.99
C ILE A 8 -1.29 34.61 -17.75
N MET A 9 -0.19 35.02 -17.12
CA MET A 9 0.31 34.37 -15.90
C MET A 9 -0.70 34.44 -14.75
N LEU A 10 -1.34 35.59 -14.57
CA LEU A 10 -2.35 35.78 -13.54
C LEU A 10 -3.62 34.95 -13.84
N ALA A 11 -4.09 34.95 -15.08
CA ALA A 11 -5.20 34.12 -15.52
C ALA A 11 -4.90 32.62 -15.35
N PHE A 12 -3.69 32.18 -15.71
CA PHE A 12 -3.26 30.80 -15.56
C PHE A 12 -3.11 30.39 -14.09
N GLY A 13 -2.55 31.24 -13.23
CA GLY A 13 -2.45 30.96 -11.80
C GLY A 13 -3.81 30.85 -11.11
N ILE A 14 -4.75 31.73 -11.45
CA ILE A 14 -6.13 31.64 -10.96
C ILE A 14 -6.81 30.39 -11.51
N PHE A 15 -6.60 30.07 -12.79
CA PHE A 15 -7.12 28.84 -13.41
C PHE A 15 -6.64 27.60 -12.65
N LEU A 16 -5.35 27.47 -12.31
CA LEU A 16 -4.82 26.33 -11.54
C LEU A 16 -5.41 26.22 -10.12
N LEU A 17 -5.82 27.34 -9.50
CA LEU A 17 -6.46 27.34 -8.19
C LEU A 17 -7.91 26.84 -8.24
N VAL A 18 -8.64 27.18 -9.31
CA VAL A 18 -10.07 26.91 -9.45
C VAL A 18 -10.32 25.63 -10.26
N MET A 19 -9.36 25.17 -11.05
CA MET A 19 -9.53 23.97 -11.86
C MET A 19 -9.84 22.78 -10.96
N PRO A 20 -10.86 21.98 -11.31
CA PRO A 20 -11.18 20.79 -10.56
C PRO A 20 -10.02 19.80 -10.65
N ILE A 21 -9.76 19.10 -9.54
CA ILE A 21 -8.86 17.94 -9.56
C ILE A 21 -9.70 16.69 -9.65
N SER A 22 -9.39 15.86 -10.64
CA SER A 22 -9.92 14.52 -10.77
C SER A 22 -8.93 13.55 -10.13
N VAL A 23 -9.36 12.88 -9.07
CA VAL A 23 -8.58 11.77 -8.46
C VAL A 23 -9.24 10.47 -8.90
N PRO A 24 -8.51 9.53 -9.53
CA PRO A 24 -9.04 8.21 -9.81
C PRO A 24 -9.31 7.50 -8.48
N VAL A 25 -10.52 6.98 -8.31
CA VAL A 25 -10.90 6.18 -7.15
C VAL A 25 -11.36 4.82 -7.63
N PHE A 26 -10.86 3.78 -6.99
CA PHE A 26 -11.30 2.41 -7.21
C PHE A 26 -12.47 2.15 -6.25
N HIS A 27 -13.66 1.94 -6.82
CA HIS A 27 -14.81 1.45 -6.06
C HIS A 27 -15.19 0.07 -6.58
N THR A 28 -15.59 -0.79 -5.65
CA THR A 28 -16.19 -2.09 -5.92
C THR A 28 -17.43 -2.28 -5.06
N SER A 29 -18.35 -3.10 -5.53
CA SER A 29 -19.51 -3.57 -4.76
C SER A 29 -19.26 -4.96 -4.17
N ALA A 30 -18.06 -5.51 -4.32
CA ALA A 30 -17.69 -6.78 -3.71
C ALA A 30 -17.81 -6.71 -2.20
N ASP A 31 -18.53 -7.68 -1.63
CA ASP A 31 -18.64 -7.90 -0.19
C ASP A 31 -17.23 -8.08 0.39
N PHE A 32 -17.03 -7.59 1.61
CA PHE A 32 -15.76 -7.67 2.35
C PHE A 32 -14.54 -6.95 1.74
N SER A 33 -14.65 -6.40 0.53
CA SER A 33 -13.56 -5.62 -0.08
C SER A 33 -13.28 -4.33 0.66
N VAL A 34 -12.00 -3.96 0.79
CA VAL A 34 -11.60 -2.66 1.38
C VAL A 34 -11.93 -1.48 0.48
N PHE A 35 -12.26 -1.73 -0.79
CA PHE A 35 -12.71 -0.71 -1.74
C PHE A 35 -14.23 -0.54 -1.78
N ASN A 36 -14.98 -1.36 -1.04
CA ASN A 36 -16.43 -1.26 -0.91
C ASN A 36 -16.80 -0.40 0.31
N THR A 37 -17.44 0.75 0.04
CA THR A 37 -17.89 1.70 1.05
C THR A 37 -19.32 1.47 1.53
N ASN A 38 -20.03 0.49 0.97
CA ASN A 38 -21.38 0.10 1.42
C ASN A 38 -21.32 -0.66 2.75
N TRP A 39 -22.48 -0.92 3.34
CA TRP A 39 -22.60 -1.57 4.65
C TRP A 39 -21.84 -2.92 4.76
N ASN A 40 -21.82 -3.71 3.68
CA ASN A 40 -21.19 -5.03 3.59
C ASN A 40 -19.72 -5.02 3.12
N GLY A 41 -19.13 -3.84 2.89
CA GLY A 41 -17.71 -3.71 2.54
C GLY A 41 -16.82 -3.49 3.76
N ALA A 42 -15.49 -3.49 3.58
CA ALA A 42 -14.51 -3.35 4.66
C ALA A 42 -13.67 -2.05 4.59
N SER A 43 -14.18 -1.00 3.94
CA SER A 43 -13.44 0.26 3.75
C SER A 43 -12.95 0.95 5.04
N LYS A 44 -13.74 0.91 6.12
CA LYS A 44 -13.33 1.44 7.44
C LYS A 44 -12.13 0.66 7.99
N PHE A 45 -12.15 -0.66 7.85
CA PHE A 45 -11.06 -1.54 8.26
C PHE A 45 -9.80 -1.34 7.41
N GLY A 46 -9.95 -1.25 6.09
CA GLY A 46 -8.85 -0.90 5.18
C GLY A 46 -8.20 0.45 5.51
N LYS A 47 -9.02 1.46 5.87
CA LYS A 47 -8.53 2.76 6.32
C LYS A 47 -7.71 2.63 7.62
N LEU A 48 -8.22 1.89 8.60
CA LEU A 48 -7.49 1.66 9.86
C LEU A 48 -6.15 0.94 9.62
N LEU A 49 -6.12 -0.07 8.75
CA LEU A 49 -4.88 -0.75 8.36
C LEU A 49 -3.87 0.22 7.73
N TYR A 50 -4.34 1.16 6.90
CA TYR A 50 -3.48 2.16 6.26
C TYR A 50 -2.90 3.19 7.25
N GLU A 51 -3.58 3.43 8.37
CA GLU A 51 -3.09 4.33 9.42
C GLU A 51 -1.89 3.73 10.19
N GLU A 52 -1.82 2.40 10.31
CA GLU A 52 -0.81 1.70 11.12
C GLU A 52 0.28 1.00 10.27
N SER A 53 -0.03 0.67 9.01
CA SER A 53 0.81 -0.17 8.16
C SER A 53 0.80 0.28 6.70
N ARG A 54 1.82 -0.13 5.93
CA ARG A 54 1.77 0.01 4.47
C ARG A 54 0.80 -1.04 3.88
N VAL A 55 -0.33 -0.59 3.36
CA VAL A 55 -1.31 -1.48 2.72
C VAL A 55 -1.04 -1.60 1.22
N VAL A 56 -1.05 -2.83 0.70
CA VAL A 56 -0.92 -3.14 -0.72
C VAL A 56 -2.07 -4.07 -1.14
N PRO A 57 -3.02 -3.62 -1.97
CA PRO A 57 -4.06 -4.49 -2.51
C PRO A 57 -3.47 -5.46 -3.54
N VAL A 58 -3.83 -6.73 -3.45
CA VAL A 58 -3.47 -7.80 -4.38
C VAL A 58 -4.68 -8.10 -5.24
N ILE A 59 -4.66 -7.60 -6.47
CA ILE A 59 -5.78 -7.69 -7.44
C ILE A 59 -5.52 -8.69 -8.57
N THR A 60 -4.41 -9.42 -8.48
CA THR A 60 -3.99 -10.45 -9.44
C THR A 60 -3.73 -11.74 -8.68
N SER A 61 -3.64 -12.87 -9.40
CA SER A 61 -3.23 -14.14 -8.79
C SER A 61 -1.87 -14.03 -8.10
N TYR A 62 -1.66 -14.85 -7.07
CA TYR A 62 -0.48 -14.72 -6.20
C TYR A 62 0.85 -14.99 -6.92
N ASN A 63 0.84 -15.84 -7.93
CA ASN A 63 2.01 -16.13 -8.77
C ASN A 63 2.41 -14.94 -9.65
N SER A 64 1.45 -14.14 -10.14
CA SER A 64 1.76 -12.93 -10.91
C SER A 64 2.20 -11.77 -10.01
N PHE A 65 1.84 -11.83 -8.73
CA PHE A 65 2.25 -10.86 -7.72
C PHE A 65 3.62 -11.17 -7.09
N ASP A 66 4.19 -12.36 -7.38
CA ASP A 66 5.38 -12.91 -6.74
C ASP A 66 5.26 -12.92 -5.21
N LEU A 67 4.13 -13.43 -4.70
CA LEU A 67 3.80 -13.40 -3.27
C LEU A 67 4.92 -14.04 -2.42
N SER A 68 5.52 -15.14 -2.89
CA SER A 68 6.58 -15.85 -2.18
C SER A 68 7.83 -15.01 -1.89
N GLU A 69 8.10 -13.97 -2.69
CA GLU A 69 9.24 -13.05 -2.51
C GLU A 69 8.93 -11.89 -1.54
N ARG A 70 7.66 -11.76 -1.12
CA ARG A 70 7.20 -10.68 -0.25
C ARG A 70 7.43 -10.99 1.23
N LYS A 71 7.44 -9.94 2.04
CA LYS A 71 7.56 -10.02 3.51
C LYS A 71 6.49 -9.16 4.15
N GLY A 72 5.81 -9.70 5.15
CA GLY A 72 4.74 -9.01 5.87
C GLY A 72 3.58 -9.94 6.19
N VAL A 73 2.37 -9.37 6.16
CA VAL A 73 1.11 -10.11 6.37
C VAL A 73 0.36 -10.21 5.05
N LEU A 74 -0.11 -11.40 4.69
CA LEU A 74 -1.17 -11.58 3.69
C LEU A 74 -2.50 -11.69 4.43
N LEU A 75 -3.42 -10.77 4.17
CA LEU A 75 -4.77 -10.74 4.71
C LEU A 75 -5.76 -11.15 3.64
N ILE A 76 -6.49 -12.24 3.90
CA ILE A 76 -7.59 -12.74 3.09
C ILE A 76 -8.86 -12.59 3.92
N LEU A 77 -9.83 -11.84 3.39
CA LEU A 77 -11.06 -11.48 4.10
C LEU A 77 -12.28 -11.87 3.28
N GLY A 78 -13.00 -12.91 3.70
CA GLY A 78 -14.24 -13.37 3.07
C GLY A 78 -14.10 -13.85 1.62
N PRO A 79 -13.16 -14.75 1.29
CA PRO A 79 -12.95 -15.20 -0.09
C PRO A 79 -14.14 -16.03 -0.60
N ASP A 80 -14.58 -15.80 -1.83
CA ASP A 80 -15.65 -16.55 -2.51
C ASP A 80 -15.17 -17.26 -3.80
N MET A 81 -13.89 -17.08 -4.15
CA MET A 81 -13.23 -17.78 -5.24
C MET A 81 -12.22 -18.82 -4.74
N ARG A 82 -12.19 -19.97 -5.41
CA ARG A 82 -11.29 -21.08 -5.08
C ARG A 82 -9.83 -20.77 -5.40
N TYR A 83 -8.93 -21.36 -4.64
CA TYR A 83 -7.48 -21.21 -4.81
C TYR A 83 -6.89 -22.33 -5.66
N SER A 84 -6.04 -21.97 -6.63
CA SER A 84 -5.31 -22.96 -7.42
C SER A 84 -4.14 -23.57 -6.64
N PRO A 85 -3.69 -24.80 -6.97
CA PRO A 85 -2.52 -25.40 -6.33
C PRO A 85 -1.24 -24.56 -6.45
N LEU A 86 -1.11 -23.76 -7.52
CA LEU A 86 0.01 -22.84 -7.71
C LEU A 86 -0.02 -21.68 -6.70
N GLU A 87 -1.20 -21.10 -6.48
CA GLU A 87 -1.40 -20.04 -5.48
C GLU A 87 -1.17 -20.54 -4.06
N VAL A 88 -1.65 -21.75 -3.74
CA VAL A 88 -1.36 -22.37 -2.44
C VAL A 88 0.15 -22.63 -2.29
N GLY A 89 0.85 -22.97 -3.38
CA GLY A 89 2.31 -23.07 -3.40
C GLY A 89 3.01 -21.74 -3.06
N GLU A 90 2.54 -20.63 -3.60
CA GLU A 90 3.04 -19.29 -3.28
C GLU A 90 2.83 -18.94 -1.80
N VAL A 91 1.62 -19.19 -1.28
CA VAL A 91 1.31 -18.99 0.15
C VAL A 91 2.21 -19.84 1.05
N LYS A 92 2.44 -21.11 0.66
CA LYS A 92 3.33 -22.01 1.39
C LYS A 92 4.75 -21.46 1.47
N ASN A 93 5.28 -20.96 0.35
CA ASN A 93 6.62 -20.37 0.31
C ASN A 93 6.71 -19.07 1.12
N PHE A 94 5.70 -18.20 1.00
CA PHE A 94 5.56 -16.98 1.80
C PHE A 94 5.60 -17.26 3.31
N LEU A 95 4.85 -18.26 3.78
CA LEU A 95 4.86 -18.70 5.19
C LEU A 95 6.22 -19.29 5.61
N ASN A 96 6.84 -20.12 4.76
CA ASN A 96 8.18 -20.67 5.04
C ASN A 96 9.26 -19.58 5.14
N ASN A 97 9.06 -18.46 4.46
CA ASN A 97 9.93 -17.28 4.50
C ASN A 97 9.69 -16.38 5.73
N GLY A 98 8.72 -16.72 6.59
CA GLY A 98 8.39 -15.97 7.81
C GLY A 98 7.21 -15.01 7.66
N GLY A 99 6.51 -15.05 6.52
CA GLY A 99 5.26 -14.31 6.33
C GLY A 99 4.17 -14.76 7.30
N THR A 100 3.20 -13.89 7.55
CA THR A 100 2.01 -14.22 8.33
C THR A 100 0.79 -14.25 7.42
N LEU A 101 0.04 -15.35 7.43
CA LEU A 101 -1.25 -15.42 6.75
C LEU A 101 -2.35 -15.11 7.76
N VAL A 102 -3.23 -14.16 7.45
CA VAL A 102 -4.47 -13.91 8.16
C VAL A 102 -5.59 -14.34 7.23
N LEU A 103 -6.28 -15.41 7.57
CA LEU A 103 -7.37 -15.97 6.79
C LEU A 103 -8.66 -15.84 7.58
N ILE A 104 -9.56 -15.01 7.07
CA ILE A 104 -10.83 -14.69 7.70
C ILE A 104 -11.93 -15.18 6.79
N ASP A 105 -12.68 -16.18 7.23
CA ASP A 105 -13.63 -16.92 6.39
C ASP A 105 -14.68 -17.62 7.26
N ASP A 106 -15.89 -17.71 6.74
CA ASP A 106 -17.06 -18.31 7.36
C ASP A 106 -17.63 -19.47 6.51
N PHE A 107 -17.68 -19.29 5.19
CA PHE A 107 -18.17 -20.26 4.20
C PHE A 107 -17.17 -21.37 3.85
N GLY A 108 -15.89 -21.17 4.17
CA GLY A 108 -14.88 -22.22 4.10
C GLY A 108 -14.14 -22.32 2.76
N THR A 109 -14.26 -21.35 1.86
CA THR A 109 -13.44 -21.26 0.63
C THR A 109 -11.94 -21.27 0.96
N GLY A 110 -11.55 -20.63 2.05
CA GLY A 110 -10.20 -20.62 2.61
C GLY A 110 -9.69 -22.00 3.04
N ASN A 111 -10.57 -23.01 3.19
CA ASN A 111 -10.14 -24.38 3.45
C ASN A 111 -9.30 -24.95 2.30
N ASP A 112 -9.46 -24.46 1.06
CA ASP A 112 -8.60 -24.85 -0.08
C ASP A 112 -7.11 -24.60 0.24
N ILE A 113 -6.79 -23.45 0.88
CA ILE A 113 -5.44 -23.13 1.33
C ILE A 113 -5.02 -24.07 2.47
N LEU A 114 -5.88 -24.26 3.49
CA LEU A 114 -5.56 -25.08 4.66
C LEU A 114 -5.32 -26.56 4.29
N GLU A 115 -6.07 -27.07 3.31
CA GLU A 115 -5.89 -28.41 2.73
C GLU A 115 -4.59 -28.53 1.95
N GLY A 116 -4.31 -27.58 1.04
CA GLY A 116 -3.06 -27.62 0.28
C GLY A 116 -1.80 -27.40 1.14
N LEU A 117 -1.93 -26.76 2.31
CA LEU A 117 -0.87 -26.67 3.32
C LEU A 117 -0.77 -27.92 4.22
N ASN A 118 -1.67 -28.88 4.09
CA ASN A 118 -1.77 -30.09 4.90
C ASN A 118 -1.97 -29.83 6.41
N LEU A 119 -2.81 -28.85 6.74
CA LEU A 119 -3.19 -28.53 8.12
C LEU A 119 -4.44 -29.33 8.53
N SER A 120 -4.63 -29.55 9.83
CA SER A 120 -5.89 -30.12 10.37
C SER A 120 -6.96 -29.06 10.62
N ALA A 121 -6.57 -27.79 10.75
CA ALA A 121 -7.45 -26.68 11.05
C ALA A 121 -8.43 -26.42 9.88
N ARG A 122 -9.73 -26.29 10.13
CA ARG A 122 -10.75 -26.01 9.10
C ARG A 122 -11.81 -25.04 9.62
N PHE A 123 -12.32 -24.20 8.73
CA PHE A 123 -13.60 -23.51 8.93
C PHE A 123 -14.73 -24.50 8.72
N LEU A 124 -15.65 -24.54 9.67
CA LEU A 124 -16.70 -25.56 9.72
C LEU A 124 -17.79 -25.36 8.66
N GLY A 125 -18.05 -24.12 8.25
CA GLY A 125 -19.11 -23.76 7.31
C GLY A 125 -20.52 -23.86 7.90
N ILE A 126 -20.66 -23.95 9.23
CA ILE A 126 -21.94 -24.09 9.92
C ILE A 126 -21.98 -23.04 11.03
N THR A 127 -23.07 -22.25 11.04
CA THR A 127 -23.26 -21.21 12.05
C THR A 127 -23.55 -21.78 13.43
N PRO A 128 -22.70 -21.49 14.43
CA PRO A 128 -22.97 -21.87 15.81
C PRO A 128 -24.13 -21.07 16.39
N ILE A 129 -25.04 -21.73 17.09
CA ILE A 129 -26.16 -21.09 17.77
C ILE A 129 -25.77 -20.91 19.23
N ASP A 130 -25.78 -19.66 19.69
CA ASP A 130 -25.55 -19.30 21.08
C ASP A 130 -26.81 -18.71 21.72
N VAL A 131 -26.91 -18.81 23.04
CA VAL A 131 -27.95 -18.15 23.85
C VAL A 131 -27.57 -16.70 24.17
N PHE A 132 -26.28 -16.37 24.12
CA PHE A 132 -25.76 -15.02 24.27
C PHE A 132 -25.65 -14.38 22.88
N TYR A 133 -26.59 -13.48 22.56
CA TYR A 133 -26.63 -12.83 21.26
C TYR A 133 -27.17 -11.40 21.35
N SER A 134 -26.81 -10.59 20.36
CA SER A 134 -27.35 -9.25 20.13
C SER A 134 -28.49 -9.33 19.11
N LYS A 135 -29.64 -8.68 19.35
CA LYS A 135 -30.82 -8.67 18.44
C LYS A 135 -31.47 -10.05 18.17
N ASN A 136 -30.75 -11.02 17.60
CA ASN A 136 -31.19 -12.39 17.35
C ASN A 136 -29.99 -13.36 17.32
N TYR A 137 -30.26 -14.67 17.23
CA TYR A 137 -29.25 -15.74 17.31
C TYR A 137 -28.15 -15.69 16.23
N ASN A 138 -28.33 -14.93 15.14
CA ASN A 138 -27.31 -14.77 14.11
C ASN A 138 -26.16 -13.86 14.57
N PHE A 139 -26.33 -13.08 15.65
CA PHE A 139 -25.28 -12.20 16.17
C PHE A 139 -24.80 -12.64 17.56
N PRO A 140 -24.13 -13.79 17.68
CA PRO A 140 -23.66 -14.25 18.98
C PRO A 140 -22.62 -13.28 19.57
N GLU A 141 -22.65 -13.15 20.89
CA GLU A 141 -21.74 -12.30 21.66
C GLU A 141 -20.65 -13.15 22.30
N VAL A 142 -19.39 -12.84 21.97
CA VAL A 142 -18.22 -13.54 22.49
C VAL A 142 -17.49 -12.67 23.49
N VAL A 143 -17.31 -13.18 24.71
CA VAL A 143 -16.55 -12.50 25.77
C VAL A 143 -15.23 -13.20 26.10
N ARG A 144 -15.06 -14.44 25.64
CA ARG A 144 -13.90 -15.26 25.99
C ARG A 144 -12.75 -15.03 25.00
N ILE A 145 -12.04 -13.92 25.18
CA ILE A 145 -10.80 -13.59 24.49
C ILE A 145 -9.63 -13.95 25.41
N LEU A 146 -8.90 -15.01 25.07
CA LEU A 146 -7.79 -15.51 25.90
C LEU A 146 -6.53 -14.69 25.76
N ASP A 147 -6.29 -14.08 24.60
CA ASP A 147 -5.13 -13.22 24.38
C ASP A 147 -5.38 -11.84 25.02
N PRO A 148 -4.58 -11.45 26.03
CA PRO A 148 -4.78 -10.17 26.69
C PRO A 148 -4.68 -8.97 25.75
N GLN A 149 -3.85 -9.02 24.70
CA GLN A 149 -3.66 -7.90 23.77
C GLN A 149 -4.91 -7.66 22.92
N LEU A 150 -5.61 -8.73 22.54
CA LEU A 150 -6.86 -8.64 21.78
C LEU A 150 -8.03 -8.17 22.66
N GLY A 151 -8.02 -8.50 23.95
CA GLY A 151 -9.12 -8.19 24.88
C GLY A 151 -9.06 -6.81 25.55
N ILE A 152 -8.05 -5.98 25.31
CA ILE A 152 -7.91 -4.67 25.99
C ILE A 152 -9.09 -3.77 25.65
N GLY A 153 -9.91 -3.44 26.65
CA GLY A 153 -11.07 -2.56 26.46
C GLY A 153 -12.17 -3.17 25.60
N VAL A 154 -12.17 -4.50 25.41
CA VAL A 154 -13.22 -5.24 24.69
C VAL A 154 -14.13 -5.90 25.73
N ASP A 155 -15.32 -5.34 25.95
CA ASP A 155 -16.31 -5.94 26.85
C ASP A 155 -16.93 -7.21 26.25
N LYS A 156 -17.20 -7.15 24.94
CA LYS A 156 -17.71 -8.25 24.12
C LYS A 156 -17.37 -8.01 22.65
N LEU A 157 -17.30 -9.09 21.90
CA LEU A 157 -17.15 -9.13 20.46
C LEU A 157 -18.47 -9.62 19.85
N ILE A 158 -19.08 -8.82 18.98
CA ILE A 158 -20.34 -9.18 18.32
C ILE A 158 -20.01 -9.79 16.96
N LEU A 159 -20.43 -11.03 16.75
CA LEU A 159 -20.28 -11.74 15.48
C LEU A 159 -21.55 -11.57 14.61
N ASN A 160 -21.50 -11.97 13.33
CA ASN A 160 -22.66 -11.95 12.42
C ASN A 160 -22.61 -13.12 11.44
N VAL A 161 -23.52 -14.07 11.65
CA VAL A 161 -23.57 -15.37 10.95
C VAL A 161 -22.19 -16.03 10.93
N PRO A 162 -21.49 -16.11 12.09
CA PRO A 162 -20.13 -16.64 12.11
C PRO A 162 -20.11 -18.12 11.78
N SER A 163 -18.93 -18.61 11.45
CA SER A 163 -18.60 -20.03 11.45
C SER A 163 -17.84 -20.39 12.73
N ALA A 164 -17.18 -21.55 12.71
CA ALA A 164 -16.27 -21.96 13.78
C ALA A 164 -15.04 -22.66 13.19
N ILE A 165 -13.96 -22.71 13.97
CA ILE A 165 -12.74 -23.42 13.60
C ILE A 165 -12.70 -24.77 14.33
N ILE A 166 -12.40 -25.82 13.59
CA ILE A 166 -12.13 -27.16 14.13
C ILE A 166 -10.69 -27.58 13.81
N GLY A 167 -10.16 -28.56 14.53
CA GLY A 167 -8.81 -29.11 14.27
C GLY A 167 -7.66 -28.18 14.67
N ALA A 168 -7.93 -27.12 15.44
CA ALA A 168 -6.94 -26.24 16.05
C ALA A 168 -7.43 -25.74 17.42
N ASN A 169 -6.49 -25.33 18.27
CA ASN A 169 -6.79 -24.62 19.51
C ASN A 169 -6.99 -23.13 19.21
N GLY A 170 -7.93 -22.51 19.92
CA GLY A 170 -8.31 -21.12 19.73
C GLY A 170 -7.67 -20.15 20.70
N SER A 171 -7.74 -18.88 20.35
CA SER A 171 -7.53 -17.72 21.24
C SER A 171 -8.83 -17.02 21.60
N ILE A 172 -9.87 -17.15 20.77
CA ILE A 172 -11.21 -16.62 21.01
C ILE A 172 -12.20 -17.76 20.87
N TYR A 173 -13.09 -17.91 21.85
CA TYR A 173 -14.03 -19.03 21.92
C TYR A 173 -15.48 -18.55 22.01
N THR A 174 -16.38 -19.29 21.38
CA THR A 174 -17.82 -19.18 21.66
C THR A 174 -18.13 -19.54 23.13
N SER A 175 -19.39 -19.46 23.55
CA SER A 175 -19.74 -19.89 24.91
C SER A 175 -19.65 -21.43 25.06
N LYS A 176 -19.59 -21.91 26.30
CA LYS A 176 -19.64 -23.36 26.59
C LYS A 176 -21.00 -24.00 26.31
N VAL A 177 -22.02 -23.18 26.09
CA VAL A 177 -23.39 -23.60 25.81
C VAL A 177 -23.78 -23.44 24.34
N THR A 178 -22.83 -23.02 23.49
CA THR A 178 -23.02 -22.98 22.04
C THR A 178 -23.39 -24.37 21.51
N VAL A 179 -24.35 -24.39 20.60
CA VAL A 179 -24.82 -25.60 19.92
C VAL A 179 -24.43 -25.53 18.44
N VAL A 180 -23.85 -26.60 17.92
CA VAL A 180 -23.56 -26.75 16.50
C VAL A 180 -24.10 -28.09 16.00
N GLY A 181 -25.04 -28.02 15.05
CA GLY A 181 -25.87 -29.16 14.69
C GLY A 181 -26.62 -29.65 15.93
N ASN A 182 -26.30 -30.86 16.40
CA ASN A 182 -26.91 -31.46 17.59
C ASN A 182 -25.98 -31.52 18.80
N ASN A 183 -24.77 -30.95 18.71
CA ASN A 183 -23.75 -31.07 19.75
C ASN A 183 -23.56 -29.72 20.44
N GLN A 184 -23.71 -29.72 21.77
CA GLN A 184 -23.29 -28.59 22.59
C GLN A 184 -21.78 -28.67 22.82
N ARG A 185 -21.04 -27.68 22.34
CA ARG A 185 -19.59 -27.58 22.55
C ARG A 185 -19.11 -26.16 22.35
N GLU A 186 -18.14 -25.80 23.17
CA GLU A 186 -17.37 -24.58 22.96
C GLU A 186 -16.46 -24.73 21.74
N LEU A 187 -16.45 -23.72 20.86
CA LEU A 187 -15.65 -23.76 19.63
C LEU A 187 -14.76 -22.52 19.48
N PRO A 188 -13.54 -22.68 18.96
CA PRO A 188 -12.74 -21.55 18.53
C PRO A 188 -13.41 -20.74 17.42
N VAL A 189 -13.41 -19.42 17.58
CA VAL A 189 -13.73 -18.44 16.51
C VAL A 189 -12.45 -17.86 15.94
N MET A 190 -11.38 -17.76 16.74
CA MET A 190 -10.05 -17.37 16.29
C MET A 190 -9.04 -18.40 16.75
N SER A 191 -8.11 -18.77 15.87
CA SER A 191 -7.02 -19.72 16.16
C SER A 191 -5.71 -19.24 15.56
N GLU A 192 -4.58 -19.54 16.21
CA GLU A 192 -3.24 -19.31 15.66
C GLU A 192 -2.52 -20.64 15.45
N VAL A 193 -1.97 -20.84 14.26
CA VAL A 193 -1.27 -22.05 13.85
C VAL A 193 0.12 -21.68 13.35
N LYS A 194 1.17 -22.27 13.92
CA LYS A 194 2.54 -22.06 13.43
C LYS A 194 2.76 -22.85 12.14
N TYR A 195 3.41 -22.24 11.15
CA TYR A 195 3.73 -22.90 9.88
C TYR A 195 5.09 -22.45 9.35
N GLY A 196 6.03 -23.38 9.23
CA GLY A 196 7.39 -23.06 8.81
C GLY A 196 8.05 -22.06 9.77
N LYS A 197 8.51 -20.92 9.22
CA LYS A 197 9.04 -19.78 10.01
C LYS A 197 7.97 -18.72 10.30
N GLY A 198 6.80 -18.85 9.69
CA GLY A 198 5.69 -17.93 9.79
C GLY A 198 4.58 -18.45 10.69
N LYS A 199 3.42 -17.84 10.58
CA LYS A 199 2.21 -18.23 11.30
C LYS A 199 0.95 -17.95 10.48
N ILE A 200 -0.11 -18.64 10.83
CA ILE A 200 -1.44 -18.51 10.23
C ILE A 200 -2.39 -18.13 11.34
N ILE A 201 -3.10 -17.03 11.16
CA ILE A 201 -4.17 -16.55 12.02
C ILE A 201 -5.48 -16.84 11.29
N LEU A 202 -6.35 -17.61 11.93
CA LEU A 202 -7.67 -17.95 11.42
C LEU A 202 -8.72 -17.17 12.20
N PHE A 203 -9.72 -16.62 11.52
CA PHE A 203 -10.86 -15.97 12.17
C PHE A 203 -12.16 -16.32 11.43
N ALA A 204 -13.15 -16.85 12.15
CA ALA A 204 -14.29 -17.55 11.56
C ALA A 204 -15.47 -16.64 11.14
N ASP A 205 -15.25 -15.33 11.07
CA ASP A 205 -16.29 -14.35 10.78
C ASP A 205 -15.73 -13.09 10.10
N PRO A 206 -15.83 -12.98 8.75
CA PRO A 206 -15.46 -11.77 8.01
C PRO A 206 -16.31 -10.55 8.36
N SER A 207 -17.57 -10.76 8.75
CA SER A 207 -18.54 -9.70 9.00
C SER A 207 -18.15 -8.79 10.16
N VAL A 208 -17.35 -9.27 11.11
CA VAL A 208 -16.78 -8.43 12.18
C VAL A 208 -16.06 -7.20 11.64
N PHE A 209 -15.45 -7.30 10.46
CA PHE A 209 -14.62 -6.24 9.86
C PHE A 209 -15.36 -5.36 8.85
N ILE A 210 -16.67 -5.59 8.61
CA ILE A 210 -17.45 -4.77 7.67
C ILE A 210 -17.80 -3.41 8.26
N ASN A 211 -18.11 -2.46 7.37
CA ASN A 211 -18.40 -1.08 7.71
C ASN A 211 -19.56 -0.94 8.73
N ASP A 212 -20.57 -1.79 8.63
CA ASP A 212 -21.78 -1.79 9.46
C ASP A 212 -21.56 -2.35 10.88
N MET A 213 -20.54 -3.20 11.08
CA MET A 213 -20.19 -3.77 12.39
C MET A 213 -18.94 -3.15 13.01
N PHE A 214 -18.26 -2.29 12.25
CA PHE A 214 -16.98 -1.73 12.64
C PHE A 214 -17.07 -0.95 13.95
N ASP A 215 -18.14 -0.17 14.15
CA ASP A 215 -18.24 0.74 15.29
C ASP A 215 -18.54 -0.04 16.57
N GLU A 216 -19.36 -1.10 16.50
CA GLU A 216 -19.66 -2.01 17.61
C GLU A 216 -18.43 -2.83 18.04
N ASN A 217 -17.56 -3.18 17.09
CA ASN A 217 -16.38 -4.01 17.33
C ASN A 217 -15.05 -3.21 17.32
N GLU A 218 -15.12 -1.87 17.28
CA GLU A 218 -13.96 -1.00 17.05
C GLU A 218 -12.78 -1.29 18.01
N PRO A 219 -12.98 -1.45 19.34
CA PRO A 219 -11.88 -1.74 20.25
C PRO A 219 -11.15 -3.04 19.90
N PHE A 220 -11.90 -4.08 19.53
CA PHE A 220 -11.33 -5.36 19.10
C PHE A 220 -10.58 -5.22 17.78
N ILE A 221 -11.18 -4.56 16.79
CA ILE A 221 -10.56 -4.38 15.46
C ILE A 221 -9.25 -3.60 15.57
N ARG A 222 -9.20 -2.54 16.39
CA ARG A 222 -7.97 -1.78 16.67
C ARG A 222 -6.91 -2.64 17.34
N ASN A 223 -7.30 -3.45 18.32
CA ASN A 223 -6.38 -4.40 18.96
C ASN A 223 -5.88 -5.46 17.96
N PHE A 224 -6.74 -5.94 17.07
CA PHE A 224 -6.39 -6.90 16.04
C PHE A 224 -5.36 -6.33 15.06
N VAL A 225 -5.55 -5.10 14.55
CA VAL A 225 -4.56 -4.44 13.68
C VAL A 225 -3.21 -4.29 14.38
N ARG A 226 -3.20 -3.89 15.66
CA ARG A 226 -1.96 -3.80 16.45
C ARG A 226 -1.32 -5.16 16.69
N TYR A 227 -2.13 -6.19 16.92
CA TYR A 227 -1.69 -7.58 17.12
C TYR A 227 -0.99 -8.14 15.88
N LEU A 228 -1.41 -7.75 14.67
CA LEU A 228 -0.72 -8.14 13.44
C LEU A 228 0.72 -7.60 13.38
N ASN A 229 0.97 -6.42 13.94
CA ASN A 229 2.28 -5.78 14.06
C ASN A 229 3.14 -5.91 12.79
N ALA A 230 2.61 -5.43 11.67
CA ALA A 230 3.23 -5.62 10.35
C ALA A 230 3.60 -4.30 9.69
N ASP A 231 4.82 -4.22 9.14
CA ASP A 231 5.24 -3.07 8.32
C ASP A 231 4.42 -2.98 7.03
N THR A 232 4.04 -4.13 6.47
CA THR A 232 3.27 -4.23 5.23
C THR A 232 2.18 -5.29 5.34
N VAL A 233 0.98 -4.90 4.93
CA VAL A 233 -0.18 -5.79 4.81
C VAL A 233 -0.58 -5.86 3.34
N TYR A 234 -0.51 -7.06 2.77
CA TYR A 234 -1.02 -7.41 1.46
C TYR A 234 -2.47 -7.86 1.63
N ILE A 235 -3.43 -7.17 1.02
CA ILE A 235 -4.85 -7.50 1.13
C ILE A 235 -5.29 -8.21 -0.13
N ASP A 236 -5.79 -9.43 -0.01
CA ASP A 236 -6.32 -10.19 -1.12
C ASP A 236 -7.66 -9.64 -1.58
N GLU A 237 -7.67 -9.09 -2.79
CA GLU A 237 -8.86 -8.62 -3.49
C GLU A 237 -9.10 -9.43 -4.77
N ALA A 238 -8.15 -10.32 -5.14
CA ALA A 238 -8.21 -11.13 -6.35
C ALA A 238 -9.23 -12.28 -6.23
N HIS A 239 -9.55 -12.71 -5.00
CA HIS A 239 -10.42 -13.85 -4.72
C HIS A 239 -11.84 -13.44 -4.28
N HIS A 240 -12.28 -12.28 -4.76
CA HIS A 240 -13.64 -11.78 -4.70
C HIS A 240 -14.26 -11.85 -6.11
N SER A 241 -15.25 -12.70 -6.32
CA SER A 241 -15.87 -12.98 -7.63
C SER A 241 -16.51 -11.74 -8.25
N ASN A 242 -17.04 -10.85 -7.41
CA ASN A 242 -17.62 -9.58 -7.79
C ASN A 242 -16.63 -8.41 -7.67
N PHE A 243 -15.33 -8.68 -7.50
CA PHE A 243 -14.30 -7.65 -7.61
C PHE A 243 -14.14 -7.27 -9.06
N ASN A 244 -15.02 -6.38 -9.49
CA ASN A 244 -14.84 -5.72 -10.74
C ASN A 244 -14.61 -4.22 -10.51
N PRO A 245 -13.50 -3.75 -11.08
CA PRO A 245 -13.17 -2.44 -11.59
C PRO A 245 -14.24 -1.43 -12.01
N TYR A 246 -15.56 -1.63 -11.80
CA TYR A 246 -16.61 -1.00 -12.61
C TYR A 246 -16.64 0.53 -12.46
N ALA A 247 -16.02 1.07 -11.41
CA ALA A 247 -15.74 2.49 -11.31
C ALA A 247 -14.27 2.72 -10.96
N VAL A 248 -13.43 2.82 -11.99
CA VAL A 248 -12.41 3.89 -11.99
C VAL A 248 -13.19 5.20 -12.10
N GLY A 249 -13.83 5.58 -11.00
CA GLY A 249 -14.53 6.85 -10.89
C GLY A 249 -13.50 7.96 -10.80
N THR A 250 -13.85 9.15 -11.25
CA THR A 250 -13.06 10.34 -10.92
C THR A 250 -13.82 11.12 -9.87
N LEU A 251 -13.29 11.20 -8.65
CA LEU A 251 -13.77 12.19 -7.70
C LEU A 251 -13.30 13.55 -8.20
N VAL A 252 -14.25 14.33 -8.73
CA VAL A 252 -14.01 15.70 -9.18
C VAL A 252 -14.12 16.60 -7.96
N ILE A 253 -12.99 16.88 -7.32
CA ILE A 253 -12.92 17.84 -6.22
C ILE A 253 -12.98 19.23 -6.81
N ARG A 254 -14.15 19.86 -6.71
CA ARG A 254 -14.34 21.26 -7.08
C ARG A 254 -13.67 22.15 -6.04
N ARG A 255 -12.65 22.89 -6.46
CA ARG A 255 -11.95 23.85 -5.60
C ARG A 255 -12.69 25.18 -5.61
N SER A 256 -12.99 25.71 -4.43
CA SER A 256 -13.44 27.09 -4.29
C SER A 256 -12.23 28.02 -4.28
N LEU A 257 -12.40 29.23 -4.81
CA LEU A 257 -11.34 30.23 -4.83
C LEU A 257 -11.06 30.71 -3.41
N ASP A 258 -9.97 30.22 -2.83
CA ASP A 258 -9.43 30.74 -1.57
C ASP A 258 -8.81 32.12 -1.82
N ARG A 259 -9.38 33.16 -1.19
CA ARG A 259 -8.96 34.56 -1.35
C ARG A 259 -7.50 34.77 -0.94
N VAL A 260 -7.00 34.02 0.05
CA VAL A 260 -5.62 34.13 0.53
C VAL A 260 -4.65 33.56 -0.52
N LYS A 261 -4.98 32.39 -1.10
CA LYS A 261 -4.17 31.79 -2.17
C LYS A 261 -4.19 32.62 -3.45
N ALA A 262 -5.35 33.18 -3.80
CA ALA A 262 -5.46 34.10 -4.92
C ALA A 262 -4.59 35.34 -4.74
N PHE A 263 -4.55 35.92 -3.53
CA PHE A 263 -3.67 37.04 -3.21
C PHE A 263 -2.19 36.68 -3.41
N TYR A 264 -1.74 35.50 -2.97
CA TYR A 264 -0.36 35.05 -3.21
C TYR A 264 -0.03 34.89 -4.70
N VAL A 265 -0.97 34.43 -5.53
CA VAL A 265 -0.78 34.38 -7.00
C VAL A 265 -0.60 35.78 -7.57
N VAL A 266 -1.45 36.73 -7.18
CA VAL A 266 -1.34 38.14 -7.61
C VAL A 266 0.00 38.74 -7.16
N LEU A 267 0.39 38.52 -5.91
CA LEU A 267 1.66 38.98 -5.37
C LEU A 267 2.86 38.38 -6.13
N ALA A 268 2.84 37.08 -6.40
CA ALA A 268 3.90 36.40 -7.16
C ALA A 268 4.04 36.99 -8.58
N VAL A 269 2.92 37.24 -9.27
CA VAL A 269 2.94 37.87 -10.60
C VAL A 269 3.44 39.32 -10.51
N ALA A 270 3.04 40.08 -9.50
CA ALA A 270 3.50 41.45 -9.29
C ALA A 270 5.01 41.52 -9.01
N VAL A 271 5.53 40.65 -8.13
CA VAL A 271 6.97 40.54 -7.85
C VAL A 271 7.74 40.13 -9.09
N THR A 272 7.23 39.17 -9.86
CA THR A 272 7.84 38.75 -11.13
C THR A 272 7.88 39.88 -12.14
N ALA A 273 6.79 40.65 -12.25
CA ALA A 273 6.75 41.83 -13.12
C ALA A 273 7.78 42.88 -12.69
N ILE A 274 7.89 43.16 -11.39
CA ILE A 274 8.90 44.09 -10.86
C ILE A 274 10.32 43.60 -11.16
N LEU A 275 10.64 42.32 -10.92
CA LEU A 275 11.97 41.75 -11.16
C LEU A 275 12.36 41.77 -12.63
N VAL A 276 11.41 41.51 -13.54
CA VAL A 276 11.66 41.51 -14.98
C VAL A 276 11.79 42.94 -15.52
N GLU A 277 10.91 43.87 -15.12
CA GLU A 277 10.94 45.25 -15.61
C GLU A 277 12.09 46.07 -14.99
N SER A 278 12.55 45.73 -13.78
CA SER A 278 13.75 46.32 -13.16
C SER A 278 15.07 45.81 -13.75
N GLY A 279 15.04 44.82 -14.65
CA GLY A 279 16.24 44.22 -15.25
C GLY A 279 17.07 43.36 -14.27
N LEU A 280 16.60 43.18 -13.04
CA LEU A 280 17.23 42.34 -12.02
C LEU A 280 17.12 40.85 -12.34
N ALA A 281 16.05 40.41 -13.01
CA ALA A 281 15.85 39.01 -13.40
C ALA A 281 16.98 38.49 -14.30
N LEU A 282 17.41 39.27 -15.31
CA LEU A 282 18.50 38.89 -16.20
C LEU A 282 19.86 38.84 -15.48
N LYS A 283 20.12 39.77 -14.55
CA LYS A 283 21.35 39.78 -13.73
C LYS A 283 21.39 38.65 -12.70
N GLY A 284 20.25 38.31 -12.09
CA GLY A 284 20.14 37.25 -11.09
C GLY A 284 20.19 35.85 -11.69
N VAL A 285 19.50 35.62 -12.81
CA VAL A 285 19.53 34.35 -13.54
C VAL A 285 20.90 34.09 -14.13
N GLY A 286 21.59 35.11 -14.66
CA GLY A 286 22.98 34.98 -15.11
C GLY A 286 23.93 34.55 -13.99
N LYS A 287 23.82 35.18 -12.81
CA LYS A 287 24.64 34.81 -11.63
C LYS A 287 24.37 33.39 -11.12
N ILE A 288 23.10 32.95 -11.12
CA ILE A 288 22.72 31.60 -10.68
C ILE A 288 23.15 30.55 -11.70
N LEU A 289 23.00 30.83 -13.00
CA LEU A 289 23.52 29.97 -14.08
C LEU A 289 25.04 29.86 -14.00
N GLU A 290 25.78 30.96 -13.82
CA GLU A 290 27.25 30.90 -13.64
C GLU A 290 27.65 30.08 -12.41
N LEU A 291 26.90 30.16 -11.31
CA LEU A 291 27.20 29.42 -10.08
C LEU A 291 26.89 27.92 -10.22
N ILE A 292 25.86 27.56 -11.00
CA ILE A 292 25.47 26.18 -11.30
C ILE A 292 26.40 25.58 -12.37
N LEU A 293 26.63 26.29 -13.49
CA LEU A 293 27.57 25.88 -14.53
C LEU A 293 29.00 25.81 -14.00
N GLY A 294 29.45 26.75 -13.17
CA GLY A 294 30.78 26.71 -12.54
C GLY A 294 30.95 25.58 -11.53
N LYS A 295 29.85 25.00 -11.01
CA LYS A 295 29.88 23.80 -10.17
C LYS A 295 29.84 22.50 -10.97
N ILE A 296 29.21 22.52 -12.15
CA ILE A 296 29.05 21.35 -13.02
C ILE A 296 30.22 21.19 -13.99
N PHE A 297 30.74 22.30 -14.54
CA PHE A 297 31.89 22.36 -15.46
C PHE A 297 33.16 22.81 -14.74
N LYS A 298 33.44 22.24 -13.56
CA LYS A 298 34.78 22.30 -12.99
C LYS A 298 35.63 21.22 -13.66
N GLU A 299 35.80 21.31 -14.99
CA GLU A 299 36.89 20.60 -15.64
C GLU A 299 38.18 21.29 -15.19
N GLU A 300 39.00 20.56 -14.44
CA GLU A 300 40.41 20.92 -14.30
C GLU A 300 40.98 21.00 -15.72
N GLU A 301 41.13 22.20 -16.27
CA GLU A 301 42.01 22.43 -17.42
C GLU A 301 43.43 22.03 -16.98
N LYS A 302 43.75 20.74 -17.10
CA LYS A 302 45.12 20.28 -16.98
C LYS A 302 45.85 20.82 -18.19
N SER A 303 46.85 21.66 -17.91
CA SER A 303 47.74 22.22 -18.92
C SER A 303 48.24 21.09 -19.83
N LEU A 304 48.21 21.32 -21.14
CA LEU A 304 48.72 20.39 -22.16
C LEU A 304 50.12 19.88 -21.82
N ASP A 305 50.95 20.70 -21.16
CA ASP A 305 52.29 20.31 -20.73
C ASP A 305 52.28 19.26 -19.59
N GLU A 306 51.31 19.28 -18.67
CA GLU A 306 51.18 18.24 -17.64
C GLU A 306 50.77 16.89 -18.23
N VAL A 307 49.93 16.90 -19.28
CA VAL A 307 49.51 15.69 -19.99
C VAL A 307 50.69 15.09 -20.77
N ILE A 308 51.49 15.93 -21.43
CA ILE A 308 52.69 15.51 -22.17
C ILE A 308 53.75 14.96 -21.20
N GLU A 309 53.96 15.59 -20.04
CA GLU A 309 54.95 15.15 -19.06
C GLU A 309 54.57 13.79 -18.42
N LYS A 310 53.28 13.54 -18.23
CA LYS A 310 52.77 12.26 -17.73
C LYS A 310 52.95 11.13 -18.74
N LEU A 311 52.67 11.38 -20.02
CA LEU A 311 52.87 10.41 -21.10
C LEU A 311 54.36 10.13 -21.36
N LYS A 312 55.23 11.13 -21.16
CA LYS A 312 56.69 10.94 -21.20
C LYS A 312 57.17 9.97 -20.11
N LYS A 313 56.62 10.07 -18.89
CA LYS A 313 56.92 9.12 -17.81
C LYS A 313 56.45 7.69 -18.10
N GLU A 314 55.45 7.52 -18.96
CA GLU A 314 54.96 6.23 -19.43
C GLU A 314 55.75 5.69 -20.65
N GLY A 315 56.77 6.41 -21.11
CA GLY A 315 57.71 5.94 -22.14
C GLY A 315 57.42 6.42 -23.56
N TYR A 316 56.50 7.37 -23.74
CA TYR A 316 56.21 7.97 -25.05
C TYR A 316 57.17 9.12 -25.39
N ASP A 317 57.57 9.23 -26.65
CA ASP A 317 58.49 10.26 -27.12
C ASP A 317 57.78 11.63 -27.21
N GLU A 318 58.27 12.59 -26.43
CA GLU A 318 57.73 13.94 -26.32
C GLU A 318 57.70 14.67 -27.68
N SER A 319 58.69 14.41 -28.55
CA SER A 319 58.77 15.06 -29.86
C SER A 319 57.62 14.63 -30.78
N ILE A 320 57.23 13.36 -30.71
CA ILE A 320 56.13 12.79 -31.51
C ILE A 320 54.79 13.27 -30.96
N LEU A 321 54.62 13.32 -29.64
CA LEU A 321 53.41 13.83 -28.99
C LEU A 321 53.16 15.30 -29.33
N ARG A 322 54.18 16.15 -29.23
CA ARG A 322 54.07 17.57 -29.60
C ARG A 322 53.82 17.74 -31.10
N LYS A 323 54.39 16.87 -31.95
CA LYS A 323 54.13 16.89 -33.40
C LYS A 323 52.68 16.52 -33.72
N MET A 324 52.13 15.47 -33.09
CA MET A 324 50.73 15.06 -33.26
C MET A 324 49.76 16.15 -32.82
N ILE A 325 50.00 16.79 -31.67
CA ILE A 325 49.16 17.90 -31.20
C ILE A 325 49.19 19.05 -32.21
N LYS A 326 50.37 19.39 -32.74
CA LYS A 326 50.52 20.46 -33.73
C LYS A 326 49.86 20.14 -35.08
N GLU A 327 49.88 18.88 -35.51
CA GLU A 327 49.15 18.41 -36.71
C GLU A 327 47.63 18.46 -36.52
N ILE A 328 47.15 18.14 -35.31
CA ILE A 328 45.73 18.23 -34.96
C ILE A 328 45.26 19.70 -34.96
N GLU A 329 46.04 20.60 -34.36
CA GLU A 329 45.71 22.04 -34.32
C GLU A 329 45.76 22.71 -35.70
N THR A 330 46.73 22.33 -36.55
CA THR A 330 46.89 22.94 -37.88
C THR A 330 46.15 22.22 -39.00
N GLY A 331 45.57 21.05 -38.73
CA GLY A 331 44.75 20.27 -39.65
C GLY A 331 45.48 19.75 -40.89
N LYS A 332 46.82 19.82 -40.91
CA LYS A 332 47.67 19.32 -42.01
C LYS A 332 48.77 18.45 -41.42
N LYS A 333 48.95 17.26 -42.02
CA LYS A 333 50.09 16.38 -41.73
C LYS A 333 51.39 17.11 -42.05
N LEU A 334 52.22 17.33 -41.04
CA LEU A 334 53.51 18.01 -41.15
C LEU A 334 54.60 16.95 -41.36
N GLY A 335 54.67 16.45 -42.59
CA GLY A 335 55.86 15.77 -43.13
C GLY A 335 56.03 14.30 -42.73
N GLY A 336 55.99 13.46 -43.78
CA GLY A 336 56.77 12.21 -43.83
C GLY A 336 58.21 12.48 -44.25
#